data_AF-A0A662ZY43-F1
#
_entry.id   AF-A0A662ZY43-F1
#
_cell.length_a   1.000
_cell.length_b   1.000
_cell.length_c   1.000
_cell.angle_alpha   90.00
_cell.angle_beta   90.00
_cell.angle_gamma   90.00
#
_symmetry.space_group_name_H-M   'P 1'
#
loop_
_entity.id
_entity.type
_entity.pdbx_description
1 polymer ?
#
loop_
_entity_poly.entity_id
_entity_poly.type
_entity_poly.pdbx_seq_one_letter_code
_entity_poly.pdbx_strand_id
1 'polypeptide(L)'
;MLQRLEVIDFLRGFSIFTIVLMHLLQSYPIPPFLMAASSFGGAGVHVFILCSGFGLYLSYLNKPLTYSQFLKRRFLKVYLPYIIIILVSALIPFYNTSSDKLLQILSHIFLFKMFFNDLENSFGG
;
A
#
# COMPACT_ATOMS: atom_id res chain seq x y z
N MET A 1 -10.85 15.54 24.21
CA MET A 1 -11.23 14.86 22.96
C MET A 1 -10.55 15.62 21.84
N LEU A 2 -9.39 15.18 21.33
CA LEU A 2 -8.78 15.85 20.18
C LEU A 2 -9.75 15.70 19.00
N GLN A 3 -10.17 16.81 18.41
CA GLN A 3 -11.06 16.82 17.27
C GLN A 3 -10.44 15.99 16.15
N ARG A 4 -11.25 15.14 15.50
CA ARG A 4 -10.86 14.57 14.22
C ARG A 4 -10.65 15.73 13.27
N LEU A 5 -9.43 15.85 12.76
CA LEU A 5 -9.10 16.86 11.78
C LEU A 5 -9.55 16.33 10.42
N GLU A 6 -10.79 16.65 10.05
CA GLU A 6 -11.40 16.23 8.78
C GLU A 6 -10.52 16.59 7.57
N VAL A 7 -9.81 17.72 7.66
CA VAL A 7 -8.84 18.16 6.64
C VAL A 7 -7.73 17.13 6.43
N ILE A 8 -7.23 16.49 7.49
CA ILE A 8 -6.16 15.50 7.39
C ILE A 8 -6.67 14.20 6.79
N ASP A 9 -7.87 13.77 7.21
CA ASP A 9 -8.52 12.59 6.65
C ASP A 9 -8.82 12.81 5.14
N PHE A 10 -9.26 14.02 4.76
CA PHE A 10 -9.44 14.42 3.37
C PHE A 10 -8.13 14.41 2.58
N LEU A 11 -7.08 15.08 3.07
CA LEU A 11 -5.78 15.13 2.39
C LEU A 11 -5.18 13.74 2.19
N ARG A 12 -5.34 12.85 3.18
CA ARG A 12 -4.90 11.47 3.10
C ARG A 12 -5.68 10.70 2.03
N GLY A 13 -7.01 10.83 2.00
CA GLY A 13 -7.86 10.20 0.99
C GLY A 13 -7.56 10.71 -0.42
N PHE A 14 -7.45 12.03 -0.58
CA PHE A 14 -7.08 12.68 -1.83
C PHE A 14 -5.71 12.20 -2.33
N SER A 15 -4.73 12.09 -1.44
CA SER A 15 -3.39 11.60 -1.78
C SER A 15 -3.41 10.14 -2.26
N ILE A 16 -4.15 9.25 -1.57
CA ILE A 16 -4.31 7.85 -2.02
C ILE A 16 -4.93 7.83 -3.41
N PHE A 17 -5.99 8.61 -3.62
CA PHE A 17 -6.67 8.68 -4.91
C PHE A 17 -5.74 9.11 -6.04
N THR A 18 -4.95 10.17 -5.84
CA THR A 18 -4.01 10.66 -6.87
C THR A 18 -2.88 9.65 -7.16
N ILE A 19 -2.39 8.92 -6.15
CA ILE A 19 -1.37 7.88 -6.32
C ILE A 19 -1.91 6.71 -7.15
N VAL A 20 -3.11 6.25 -6.83
CA VAL A 20 -3.77 5.15 -7.55
C VAL A 20 -4.06 5.57 -9.00
N LEU A 21 -4.58 6.79 -9.19
CA LEU A 21 -4.85 7.32 -10.53
C LEU A 21 -3.56 7.43 -11.36
N MET A 22 -2.46 7.87 -10.75
CA MET A 22 -1.16 7.95 -11.41
C MET A 22 -0.67 6.58 -11.88
N HIS A 23 -0.74 5.55 -11.03
CA HIS A 23 -0.37 4.17 -11.43
C HIS A 23 -1.28 3.63 -12.54
N LEU A 24 -2.59 3.88 -12.46
CA LEU A 24 -3.55 3.47 -13.49
C LEU A 24 -3.22 4.11 -14.84
N LEU A 25 -2.98 5.42 -14.86
CA LEU A 25 -2.70 6.18 -16.08
C LEU A 25 -1.35 5.82 -16.71
N GLN A 26 -0.35 5.46 -15.90
CA GLN A 26 0.95 5.02 -16.40
C GLN A 26 0.88 3.69 -17.15
N SER A 27 -0.11 2.84 -16.86
CA SER A 27 -0.31 1.57 -17.56
C SER A 27 -0.94 1.73 -18.95
N TYR A 28 -1.38 2.93 -19.35
CA TYR A 28 -1.96 3.20 -20.66
C TYR A 28 -1.09 4.14 -21.51
N PRO A 29 -1.07 3.97 -22.85
CA PRO A 29 -0.37 4.89 -23.75
C PRO A 29 -1.16 6.20 -23.90
N ILE A 30 -0.96 7.12 -22.96
CA ILE A 30 -1.59 8.46 -22.95
C ILE A 30 -0.68 9.55 -23.53
N PRO A 31 -1.24 10.66 -24.02
CA PRO A 31 -0.47 11.80 -24.54
C PRO A 31 0.58 12.33 -23.54
N PRO A 32 1.74 12.83 -24.01
CA PRO A 32 2.83 13.28 -23.13
C PRO A 32 2.42 14.34 -22.09
N PHE A 33 1.50 15.24 -22.45
CA PHE A 33 0.96 16.24 -21.52
C PHE A 33 0.20 15.60 -20.36
N LEU A 34 -0.64 14.60 -20.64
CA LEU A 34 -1.39 13.87 -19.60
C LEU A 34 -0.47 13.02 -18.74
N MET A 35 0.60 12.45 -19.31
CA MET A 35 1.60 11.70 -18.56
C MET A 35 2.44 12.60 -17.63
N ALA A 36 2.76 13.82 -18.07
CA ALA A 36 3.40 14.83 -17.22
C ALA A 36 2.45 15.30 -16.10
N ALA A 37 1.15 15.44 -16.37
CA ALA A 37 0.16 15.77 -15.35
C ALA A 37 -0.04 14.60 -14.36
N SER A 38 -0.01 13.35 -14.81
CA SER A 38 -0.15 12.18 -13.92
C SER A 38 1.06 11.99 -13.03
N SER A 39 2.28 12.33 -13.48
CA SER A 39 3.50 12.20 -12.66
C SER A 39 3.48 13.12 -11.42
N PHE A 40 2.76 14.25 -11.46
CA PHE A 40 2.48 15.07 -10.28
C PHE A 40 1.68 14.32 -9.21
N GLY A 41 0.88 13.31 -9.58
CA GLY A 41 0.21 12.42 -8.63
C GLY A 41 1.18 11.67 -7.70
N GLY A 42 2.43 11.47 -8.14
CA GLY A 42 3.51 10.92 -7.31
C GLY A 42 3.90 11.82 -6.13
N ALA A 43 3.70 13.14 -6.24
CA ALA A 43 3.91 14.06 -5.11
C ALA A 43 2.93 13.77 -3.96
N GLY A 44 1.76 13.19 -4.25
CA GLY A 44 0.79 12.75 -3.25
C GLY A 44 1.35 11.76 -2.24
N VAL A 45 2.39 10.99 -2.59
CA VAL A 45 3.07 10.08 -1.65
C VAL A 45 3.64 10.83 -0.44
N HIS A 46 4.22 12.01 -0.66
CA HIS A 46 4.84 12.82 0.39
C HIS A 46 3.78 13.34 1.38
N VAL A 47 2.67 13.86 0.84
CA VAL A 47 1.52 14.32 1.63
C VAL A 47 0.90 13.16 2.40
N PHE A 48 0.74 12.00 1.76
CA PHE A 48 0.21 10.79 2.39
C PHE A 48 1.07 10.32 3.58
N ILE A 49 2.40 10.28 3.42
CA ILE A 49 3.33 9.89 4.48
C ILE A 49 3.25 10.87 5.65
N LEU A 50 3.26 12.18 5.38
CA LEU A 50 3.17 13.22 6.41
C LEU A 50 1.86 13.12 7.19
N CYS A 51 0.72 13.11 6.50
CA CYS A 51 -0.60 13.01 7.11
C CYS A 51 -0.78 11.71 7.90
N SER A 52 -0.25 10.58 7.41
CA SER A 52 -0.31 9.30 8.11
C SER A 52 0.54 9.30 9.38
N GLY A 53 1.75 9.87 9.34
CA GLY A 53 2.62 10.01 10.52
C GLY A 53 2.01 10.93 11.57
N PHE A 54 1.50 12.09 11.14
CA PHE A 54 0.80 13.03 12.02
C PHE A 54 -0.43 12.40 12.67
N GLY A 55 -1.27 11.71 11.89
CA GLY A 55 -2.46 11.02 12.42
C GLY A 55 -2.11 9.92 13.42
N LEU A 56 -0.99 9.19 13.22
CA LEU A 56 -0.49 8.22 14.18
C LEU A 56 -0.08 8.88 15.51
N TYR A 57 0.65 10.00 15.45
CA TYR A 57 1.05 10.74 16.64
C TYR A 57 -0.16 11.30 17.40
N LEU A 58 -1.14 11.88 16.69
CA LEU A 58 -2.38 12.35 17.30
C LEU A 58 -3.15 11.19 17.97
N SER A 59 -3.20 10.01 17.34
CA SER A 59 -3.79 8.82 17.94
C SER A 59 -3.04 8.38 19.19
N TYR A 60 -1.71 8.52 19.22
CA TYR A 60 -0.89 8.20 20.39
C TYR A 60 -1.17 9.14 21.56
N LEU A 61 -1.29 10.45 21.31
CA LEU A 61 -1.67 11.44 22.33
C LEU A 61 -3.05 11.15 22.95
N ASN A 62 -4.01 10.69 22.15
CA ASN A 62 -5.34 10.36 22.65
C ASN A 62 -5.38 9.04 23.43
N LYS A 63 -4.64 8.03 22.97
CA LYS A 63 -4.61 6.71 23.57
C LYS A 63 -3.20 6.12 23.41
N PRO A 64 -2.31 6.32 24.39
CA PRO A 64 -0.97 5.75 24.31
C PRO A 64 -1.11 4.23 24.30
N LEU A 65 -0.45 3.60 23.33
CA LEU A 65 -0.39 2.16 23.20
C LEU A 65 1.03 1.71 23.50
N THR A 66 1.18 0.58 24.19
CA THR A 66 2.48 -0.09 24.30
C THR A 66 2.94 -0.54 22.91
N TYR A 67 4.25 -0.57 22.67
CA TYR A 67 4.83 -1.00 21.39
C TYR A 67 4.25 -2.34 20.87
N SER A 68 4.13 -3.34 21.74
CA SER A 68 3.57 -4.65 21.38
C SER A 68 2.09 -4.58 20.98
N GLN A 69 1.30 -3.72 21.63
CA GLN A 69 -0.12 -3.51 21.29
C GLN A 69 -0.26 -2.79 19.95
N PHE A 70 0.59 -1.80 19.69
CA PHE A 70 0.67 -1.11 18.41
C PHE A 70 0.98 -2.08 17.27
N LEU A 71 2.02 -2.92 17.45
CA LEU A 71 2.42 -3.89 16.44
C LEU A 71 1.33 -4.93 16.19
N LYS A 72 0.74 -5.51 17.24
CA LYS A 72 -0.38 -6.47 17.12
C LYS A 72 -1.56 -5.87 16.35
N ARG A 73 -1.92 -4.62 16.65
CA ARG A 73 -3.02 -3.93 15.96
C ARG A 73 -2.73 -3.70 14.48
N ARG A 74 -1.49 -3.31 14.14
CA ARG A 74 -1.07 -3.07 12.75
C ARG A 74 -0.96 -4.37 11.97
N PHE A 75 -0.44 -5.43 12.59
CA PHE A 75 -0.34 -6.77 12.03
C PHE A 75 -1.72 -7.31 11.64
N LEU A 76 -2.68 -7.27 12.56
CA LEU A 76 -4.05 -7.75 12.29
C LEU A 76 -4.82 -6.91 11.27
N LYS A 77 -4.58 -5.60 11.21
CA LYS A 77 -5.32 -4.71 10.30
C LYS A 77 -4.73 -4.59 8.90
N VAL A 78 -3.43 -4.79 8.73
CA VAL A 78 -2.74 -4.55 7.45
C VAL A 78 -2.18 -5.84 6.89
N TYR A 79 -1.40 -6.56 7.69
CA TYR A 79 -0.66 -7.72 7.21
C TYR A 79 -1.54 -8.97 7.06
N LEU A 80 -2.49 -9.20 7.97
CA LEU A 80 -3.41 -10.33 7.86
C LEU A 80 -4.33 -10.24 6.61
N PRO A 81 -5.00 -9.10 6.31
CA PRO A 81 -5.76 -8.97 5.06
C PRO A 81 -4.90 -9.15 3.81
N TYR A 82 -3.66 -8.65 3.83
CA TYR A 82 -2.71 -8.83 2.73
C TYR A 82 -2.39 -10.32 2.49
N ILE A 83 -2.06 -11.09 3.54
CA ILE A 83 -1.82 -12.54 3.42
C ILE A 83 -3.06 -13.23 2.83
N ILE A 84 -4.26 -12.89 3.29
CA ILE A 84 -5.51 -13.48 2.76
C ILE A 84 -5.61 -13.22 1.24
N ILE A 85 -5.38 -11.99 0.78
CA ILE A 85 -5.42 -11.64 -0.65
C ILE A 85 -4.40 -12.44 -1.44
N ILE A 86 -3.17 -12.59 -0.93
CA ILE A 86 -2.13 -13.39 -1.60
C ILE A 86 -2.50 -14.87 -1.67
N LEU A 87 -3.04 -15.45 -0.59
CA LEU A 87 -3.50 -16.84 -0.60
C LEU A 87 -4.65 -17.05 -1.58
N VAL A 88 -5.61 -16.13 -1.64
CA VAL A 88 -6.70 -16.16 -2.61
C VAL A 88 -6.16 -16.01 -4.03
N SER A 89 -5.23 -15.10 -4.27
CA SER A 89 -4.60 -14.89 -5.58
C SER A 89 -3.81 -16.13 -6.03
N ALA A 90 -3.18 -16.83 -5.08
CA ALA A 90 -2.49 -18.08 -5.35
C ALA A 90 -3.43 -19.23 -5.76
N LEU A 91 -4.72 -19.19 -5.41
CA LEU A 91 -5.68 -20.20 -5.88
C LEU A 91 -6.06 -20.02 -7.35
N ILE A 92 -5.84 -18.83 -7.91
CA ILE A 92 -6.18 -18.52 -9.30
C ILE A 92 -5.01 -18.95 -10.20
N PRO A 93 -5.22 -19.88 -11.16
CA PRO A 93 -4.13 -20.44 -11.95
C PRO A 93 -3.45 -19.42 -12.87
N PHE A 94 -4.17 -18.39 -13.32
CA PHE A 94 -3.68 -17.35 -14.24
C PHE A 94 -2.65 -16.39 -13.62
N TYR A 95 -2.54 -16.32 -12.29
CA TYR A 95 -1.63 -15.40 -11.60
C TYR A 95 -0.25 -16.00 -11.26
N ASN A 96 -0.01 -17.27 -11.59
CA ASN A 96 1.28 -17.92 -11.31
C ASN A 96 2.27 -17.61 -12.43
N THR A 97 3.26 -16.76 -12.14
CA THR A 97 4.22 -16.29 -13.15
C THR A 97 5.53 -17.11 -13.18
N SER A 98 5.90 -17.79 -12.09
CA SER A 98 7.14 -18.59 -12.03
C SER A 98 6.91 -20.07 -11.68
N SER A 99 7.93 -20.89 -11.96
CA SER A 99 7.91 -22.36 -11.82
C SER A 99 7.62 -22.83 -10.39
N ASP A 100 8.09 -22.07 -9.38
CA ASP A 100 7.97 -22.43 -7.96
C ASP A 100 6.91 -21.58 -7.26
N LYS A 101 5.66 -22.05 -7.31
CA LYS A 101 4.51 -21.41 -6.64
C LYS A 101 4.72 -21.21 -5.13
N LEU A 102 5.36 -22.17 -4.47
CA LEU A 102 5.65 -22.08 -3.04
C LEU A 102 6.62 -20.93 -2.74
N LEU A 103 7.65 -20.74 -3.57
CA LEU A 103 8.61 -19.66 -3.40
C LEU A 103 7.96 -18.29 -3.58
N GLN A 104 7.05 -18.14 -4.55
CA GLN A 104 6.28 -16.90 -4.74
C GLN A 104 5.39 -16.57 -3.53
N ILE A 105 4.72 -17.58 -2.95
CA ILE A 105 3.87 -17.38 -1.78
C ILE A 105 4.73 -16.99 -0.57
N LEU A 106 5.85 -17.69 -0.36
CA LEU A 106 6.77 -17.39 0.74
C LEU A 106 7.40 -16.00 0.58
N SER A 107 7.74 -15.58 -0.64
CA SER A 107 8.29 -14.25 -0.89
C SER A 107 7.31 -13.13 -0.57
N HIS A 108 6.02 -13.36 -0.80
CA HIS A 108 4.95 -12.44 -0.43
C HIS A 108 4.69 -12.43 1.07
N ILE A 109 4.64 -13.59 1.72
CA ILE A 109 4.43 -13.70 3.17
C ILE A 109 5.61 -13.05 3.90
N PHE A 110 6.85 -13.44 3.60
CA PHE A 110 8.04 -12.91 4.26
C PHE A 110 8.51 -11.56 3.72
N LEU A 111 7.80 -10.97 2.75
CA LEU A 111 8.08 -9.66 2.13
C LEU A 111 9.45 -9.54 1.46
N PHE A 112 10.21 -10.61 1.31
CA PHE A 112 11.51 -10.57 0.62
C PHE A 112 11.37 -10.46 -0.90
N LYS A 113 10.15 -10.50 -1.46
CA LYS A 113 9.90 -10.28 -2.89
C LYS A 113 10.50 -8.97 -3.42
N MET A 114 10.62 -7.95 -2.56
CA MET A 114 11.14 -6.62 -2.92
C MET A 114 12.62 -6.64 -3.31
N PHE A 115 13.35 -7.73 -3.04
CA PHE A 115 14.77 -7.88 -3.38
C PHE A 115 15.01 -8.64 -4.69
N PHE A 116 13.96 -9.20 -5.31
CA PHE A 116 14.07 -10.05 -6.49
C PHE A 116 13.05 -9.65 -7.55
N ASN A 117 13.51 -9.14 -8.69
CA ASN A 117 12.66 -8.65 -9.79
C ASN A 117 11.66 -9.71 -10.29
N ASP A 118 12.07 -10.98 -10.34
CA ASP A 118 11.22 -12.08 -10.82
C ASP A 118 10.03 -12.35 -9.87
N LEU A 119 10.16 -12.00 -8.59
CA LEU A 119 9.14 -12.20 -7.57
C LEU A 119 8.31 -10.94 -7.33
N GLU A 120 8.82 -9.76 -7.72
CA GLU A 120 8.19 -8.46 -7.49
C GLU A 120 6.79 -8.39 -8.14
N ASN A 121 6.67 -8.84 -9.40
CA ASN A 121 5.45 -8.79 -10.21
C ASN A 121 4.59 -10.06 -10.12
N SER A 122 4.94 -11.03 -9.26
CA SER A 122 4.13 -12.25 -9.10
C SER A 122 2.82 -11.98 -8.35
N PHE A 123 1.76 -12.72 -8.69
CA PHE A 123 0.38 -12.51 -8.21
C PHE A 123 -0.29 -11.19 -8.61
N GLY A 124 -0.13 -10.80 -9.88
CA GLY A 124 -0.90 -9.70 -10.49
C GLY A 124 -0.26 -8.34 -10.32
N GLY A 125 1.06 -8.26 -10.52
CA GLY A 125 1.81 -7.01 -10.61
C GLY A 125 1.18 -6.02 -11.57
#